data_AF-A0A1I5TRD5-F1
#
_entry.id   AF-A0A1I5TRD5-F1
#
_cell.length_a   1.000
_cell.length_b   1.000
_cell.length_c   1.000
_cell.angle_alpha   90.00
_cell.angle_beta   90.00
_cell.angle_gamma   90.00
#
_symmetry.space_group_name_H-M   'P 1'
#
loop_
_entity.id
_entity.type
_entity.pdbx_description
1 polymer ?
#
loop_
_entity_poly.entity_id
_entity_poly.type
_entity_poly.pdbx_seq_one_letter_code
_entity_poly.pdbx_strand_id
1 'polypeptide(L)'
;MTRANTTKTTKTPPTDPKDATKDAGGGKTKVEQGGESAPRLPHERDQSSDSQATRDGHPPEVGRQAHEDVERGVVDTDRGPEADRVYNDKVKR
;
A
#
# COMPACT_ATOMS: atom_id res chain seq x y z
N MET A 1 -17.57 45.46 20.13
CA MET A 1 -16.15 45.44 20.56
C MET A 1 -15.84 44.02 21.00
N THR A 2 -15.54 43.13 20.05
CA THR A 2 -14.18 42.63 19.67
C THR A 2 -13.66 41.55 20.63
N ARG A 3 -13.61 40.32 20.13
CA ARG A 3 -13.02 39.12 20.77
C ARG A 3 -11.49 39.17 20.66
N ALA A 4 -10.78 38.70 21.69
CA ALA A 4 -9.35 38.40 21.61
C ALA A 4 -9.15 36.89 21.82
N ASN A 5 -8.96 36.14 20.73
CA ASN A 5 -8.43 34.78 20.78
C ASN A 5 -6.97 34.82 20.33
N THR A 6 -6.08 34.42 21.23
CA THR A 6 -4.64 34.23 21.00
C THR A 6 -4.43 33.19 19.90
N THR A 7 -3.93 33.61 18.73
CA THR A 7 -3.48 32.73 17.66
C THR A 7 -2.00 32.41 17.86
N LYS A 8 -1.70 31.14 18.16
CA LYS A 8 -0.33 30.62 18.21
C LYS A 8 0.09 30.28 16.78
N THR A 9 0.88 31.17 16.17
CA THR A 9 1.46 30.99 14.83
C THR A 9 2.44 29.82 14.83
N THR A 10 2.06 28.68 14.24
CA THR A 10 3.01 27.63 13.85
C THR A 10 3.70 28.05 12.56
N LYS A 11 4.91 28.57 12.71
CA LYS A 11 5.81 28.97 11.63
C LYS A 11 6.34 27.72 10.93
N THR A 12 5.80 27.38 9.77
CA THR A 12 6.43 26.45 8.82
C THR A 12 7.74 27.07 8.33
N PRO A 13 8.88 26.37 8.37
CA PRO A 13 10.11 26.90 7.77
C PRO A 13 10.00 26.86 6.24
N PRO A 14 10.64 27.80 5.53
CA PRO A 14 10.57 27.87 4.08
C PRO A 14 11.31 26.67 3.48
N THR A 15 10.61 25.90 2.66
CA THR A 15 11.18 24.82 1.84
C THR A 15 11.96 25.44 0.68
N ASP A 16 13.28 25.22 0.65
CA ASP A 16 14.12 25.56 -0.49
C ASP A 16 13.67 24.78 -1.75
N PRO A 17 13.61 25.43 -2.93
CA PRO A 17 13.11 24.82 -4.17
C PRO A 17 14.03 23.73 -4.76
N LYS A 18 15.15 23.40 -4.10
CA LYS A 18 16.07 22.33 -4.52
C LYS A 18 15.72 20.95 -3.95
N ASP A 19 14.73 20.86 -3.07
CA ASP A 19 14.28 19.64 -2.42
C ASP A 19 13.13 18.92 -3.17
N ALA A 20 12.96 19.21 -4.46
CA ALA A 20 11.84 18.69 -5.27
C ALA A 20 11.91 17.19 -5.58
N THR A 21 12.91 16.45 -5.08
CA THR A 21 13.00 14.99 -5.19
C THR A 21 12.58 14.27 -3.90
N LYS A 22 12.05 14.99 -2.90
CA LYS A 22 11.57 14.45 -1.61
C LYS A 22 10.30 13.59 -1.70
N ASP A 23 9.80 13.29 -2.88
CA ASP A 23 8.62 12.46 -3.03
C ASP A 23 9.02 11.00 -3.21
N ALA A 24 9.40 10.39 -2.09
CA ALA A 24 9.09 8.99 -1.86
C ALA A 24 7.57 8.86 -1.94
N GLY A 25 7.06 8.59 -3.15
CA GLY A 25 5.64 8.41 -3.43
C GLY A 25 5.02 7.44 -2.42
N GLY A 26 4.21 7.99 -1.52
CA GLY A 26 3.19 7.28 -0.73
C GLY A 26 3.64 6.40 0.45
N GLY A 27 4.92 6.06 0.61
CA GLY A 27 5.40 5.19 1.70
C GLY A 27 5.97 5.95 2.91
N LYS A 28 5.59 5.61 4.14
CA LYS A 28 6.13 6.21 5.38
C LYS A 28 7.57 5.81 5.72
N THR A 29 8.19 4.90 4.94
CA THR A 29 9.56 4.44 5.14
C THR A 29 10.54 5.32 4.34
N LYS A 30 11.30 6.18 5.03
CA LYS A 30 12.44 6.90 4.45
C LYS A 30 13.69 6.05 4.54
N VAL A 31 14.38 5.87 3.42
CA VAL A 31 15.71 5.25 3.38
C VAL A 31 16.71 6.39 3.29
N GLU A 32 17.50 6.58 4.34
CA GLU A 32 18.59 7.57 4.37
C GLU A 32 19.90 6.80 4.21
N GLN A 33 20.60 7.00 3.09
CA GLN A 33 21.93 6.42 2.87
C GLN A 33 22.96 7.54 2.98
N GLY A 34 23.75 7.53 4.06
CA GLY A 34 24.81 8.53 4.26
C GLY A 34 24.34 9.97 4.50
N GLY A 35 23.05 10.19 4.79
CA GLY A 35 22.47 11.52 5.02
C GLY A 35 22.03 12.27 3.76
N GLU A 36 22.11 11.63 2.59
CA GLU A 36 21.62 12.15 1.32
C GLU A 36 20.50 11.25 0.79
N SER A 37 19.46 11.86 0.21
CA SER A 37 18.37 11.13 -0.43
C SER A 37 18.85 10.56 -1.77
N ALA A 38 19.28 9.31 -1.75
CA ALA A 38 19.61 8.54 -2.95
C ALA A 38 18.39 7.75 -3.43
N PRO A 39 18.25 7.48 -4.75
CA PRO A 39 17.30 6.49 -5.24
C PRO A 39 17.54 5.14 -4.56
N ARG A 40 16.47 4.52 -4.07
CA ARG A 40 16.53 3.20 -3.41
C ARG A 40 17.17 2.16 -4.33
N LEU A 41 17.95 1.25 -3.75
CA LEU A 41 18.45 0.08 -4.50
C LEU A 41 17.28 -0.84 -4.88
N PRO A 42 17.41 -1.67 -5.93
CA PRO A 42 16.32 -2.56 -6.36
C PRO A 42 15.75 -3.43 -5.23
N HIS A 43 16.62 -4.04 -4.43
CA HIS A 43 16.21 -4.87 -3.29
C HIS A 43 15.58 -4.07 -2.14
N GLU A 44 15.90 -2.77 -2.01
CA GLU A 44 15.26 -1.89 -1.03
C GLU A 44 13.87 -1.44 -1.52
N ARG A 45 13.72 -1.24 -2.83
CA ARG A 45 12.43 -0.95 -3.47
C ARG A 45 11.49 -2.16 -3.40
N ASP A 46 12.01 -3.37 -3.55
CA ASP A 46 11.17 -4.58 -3.46
C ASP A 46 10.63 -4.79 -2.03
N GLN A 47 11.42 -4.44 -1.02
CA GLN A 47 11.05 -4.54 0.40
C GLN A 47 10.23 -3.34 0.92
N SER A 48 9.92 -2.35 0.08
CA SER A 48 9.17 -1.17 0.51
C SER A 48 7.66 -1.40 0.49
N SER A 49 6.90 -0.64 1.29
CA SER A 49 5.43 -0.77 1.34
C SER A 49 4.75 -0.37 0.02
N ASP A 50 5.36 0.55 -0.72
CA ASP A 50 4.89 1.00 -2.03
C ASP A 50 5.18 -0.02 -3.15
N SER A 51 5.94 -1.10 -2.88
CA SER A 51 6.19 -2.17 -3.86
C SER A 51 4.91 -2.91 -4.28
N GLN A 52 3.89 -2.87 -3.43
CA GLN A 52 2.56 -3.47 -3.67
C GLN A 52 1.53 -2.46 -4.16
N ALA A 53 1.90 -1.19 -4.37
CA ALA A 53 0.97 -0.19 -4.85
C ALA A 53 0.53 -0.50 -6.28
N THR A 54 -0.77 -0.48 -6.53
CA THR A 54 -1.31 -0.54 -7.88
C THR A 54 -1.12 0.80 -8.58
N ARG A 55 -0.95 0.78 -9.90
CA ARG A 55 -0.57 1.96 -10.70
C ARG A 55 -1.53 3.15 -10.52
N ASP A 56 -2.81 2.86 -10.31
CA ASP A 56 -3.88 3.85 -10.16
C ASP A 56 -4.52 3.83 -8.76
N GLY A 57 -3.92 3.14 -7.79
CA GLY A 57 -4.47 2.99 -6.42
C GLY A 57 -5.73 2.13 -6.31
N HIS A 58 -6.28 1.68 -7.45
CA HIS A 58 -7.41 0.76 -7.50
C HIS A 58 -6.95 -0.70 -7.62
N PRO A 59 -7.72 -1.67 -7.10
CA PRO A 59 -7.47 -3.08 -7.37
C PRO A 59 -7.38 -3.32 -8.89
N PRO A 60 -6.53 -4.26 -9.34
CA PRO A 60 -6.51 -4.68 -10.74
C PRO A 60 -7.91 -5.08 -11.20
N GLU A 61 -8.18 -4.98 -12.49
CA GLU A 61 -9.48 -5.34 -13.08
C GLU A 61 -9.93 -6.75 -12.66
N VAL A 62 -9.01 -7.71 -12.73
CA VAL A 62 -9.26 -9.10 -12.29
C VAL A 62 -9.68 -9.20 -10.82
N GLY A 63 -9.13 -8.35 -9.94
CA GLY A 63 -9.49 -8.34 -8.53
C GLY A 63 -10.88 -7.76 -8.29
N ARG A 64 -11.29 -6.75 -9.08
CA ARG A 64 -12.65 -6.20 -9.03
C ARG A 64 -13.67 -7.22 -9.53
N GLN A 65 -13.38 -7.86 -10.66
CA GLN A 65 -14.25 -8.90 -11.21
C GLN A 65 -14.43 -10.07 -10.23
N ALA A 66 -13.34 -10.55 -9.62
CA ALA A 66 -13.41 -11.62 -8.64
C ALA A 66 -14.27 -11.25 -7.43
N HIS A 67 -14.19 -9.98 -6.97
CA HIS A 67 -15.06 -9.48 -5.90
C HIS A 67 -16.54 -9.48 -6.31
N GLU A 68 -16.85 -8.93 -7.49
CA GLU A 68 -18.21 -8.91 -8.04
C GLU A 68 -18.77 -10.34 -8.25
N ASP A 69 -17.91 -11.29 -8.63
CA ASP A 69 -18.26 -12.70 -8.77
C ASP A 69 -18.68 -13.34 -7.43
N VAL A 70 -17.94 -13.07 -6.36
CA VAL A 70 -18.30 -13.53 -5.02
C VAL A 70 -19.58 -12.84 -4.54
N GLU A 71 -19.72 -11.53 -4.74
CA GLU A 71 -20.91 -10.78 -4.32
C GLU A 71 -22.18 -11.25 -5.02
N ARG A 72 -22.10 -11.62 -6.30
CA ARG A 72 -23.23 -12.18 -7.06
C ARG A 72 -23.47 -13.67 -6.78
N GLY A 73 -22.66 -14.30 -5.91
CA GLY A 73 -22.80 -15.68 -5.48
C GLY A 73 -22.26 -16.73 -6.46
N VAL A 74 -21.31 -16.36 -7.33
CA VAL A 74 -20.57 -17.36 -8.12
C VAL A 74 -19.69 -18.16 -7.18
N VAL A 75 -19.77 -19.48 -7.33
CA VAL A 75 -19.00 -20.46 -6.55
C VAL A 75 -17.90 -21.02 -7.44
N ASP A 76 -16.74 -21.28 -6.84
CA ASP A 76 -15.64 -21.96 -7.50
C ASP A 76 -16.11 -23.30 -8.10
N THR A 77 -15.69 -23.54 -9.35
CA THR A 77 -16.08 -24.74 -10.10
C THR A 77 -15.00 -25.82 -10.10
N ASP A 78 -13.85 -25.53 -9.47
CA ASP A 78 -12.78 -26.50 -9.35
C ASP A 78 -13.09 -27.56 -8.28
N ARG A 79 -12.24 -28.60 -8.22
CA ARG A 79 -12.36 -29.67 -7.22
C ARG A 79 -11.55 -29.38 -5.96
N GLY A 80 -10.99 -28.18 -5.80
CA GLY A 80 -10.14 -27.80 -4.69
C GLY A 80 -10.82 -28.02 -3.34
N PRO A 81 -12.04 -27.50 -3.11
CA PRO A 81 -12.76 -27.69 -1.85
C PRO A 81 -13.05 -29.16 -1.51
N GLU A 82 -13.39 -29.96 -2.52
CA GLU A 82 -13.64 -31.41 -2.34
C GLU A 82 -12.34 -32.17 -2.04
N ALA A 83 -11.26 -31.84 -2.75
CA ALA A 83 -9.95 -32.45 -2.57
C ALA A 83 -9.37 -32.12 -1.18
N ASP A 84 -9.49 -30.87 -0.74
CA ASP A 84 -9.05 -30.43 0.59
C ASP A 84 -9.82 -31.14 1.71
N ARG A 85 -11.15 -31.24 1.58
CA ARG A 85 -11.98 -32.01 2.53
C ARG A 85 -11.54 -33.47 2.62
N VAL A 86 -11.37 -34.15 1.49
CA VAL A 86 -10.90 -35.55 1.48
C VAL A 86 -9.53 -35.68 2.12
N TYR A 87 -8.60 -34.78 1.83
CA TYR A 87 -7.27 -34.81 2.39
C TYR A 87 -7.30 -34.67 3.92
N ASN A 88 -7.99 -33.64 4.44
CA ASN A 88 -8.05 -33.35 5.87
C ASN A 88 -8.83 -34.42 6.66
N ASP A 89 -9.90 -34.98 6.10
CA ASP A 89 -10.75 -35.93 6.81
C ASP A 89 -10.23 -37.37 6.77
N LYS A 90 -9.57 -37.76 5.67
CA LYS A 90 -9.29 -39.18 5.38
C LYS A 90 -7.82 -39.52 5.20
N VAL A 91 -7.00 -38.55 4.79
CA VAL A 91 -5.60 -38.82 4.39
C VAL A 91 -4.62 -38.32 5.45
N LYS A 92 -4.80 -37.09 5.91
CA LYS A 92 -4.01 -36.46 6.96
C LYS A 92 -4.29 -37.18 8.28
N ARG A 93 -3.32 -37.93 8.79
CA ARG A 93 -3.33 -38.56 10.11
C ARG A 93 -2.48 -37.79 11.09
#